data_AF-A0A821M4L9-F1
#
_entry.id   AF-A0A821M4L9-F1
#
_cell.length_a   1.000
_cell.length_b   1.000
_cell.length_c   1.000
_cell.angle_alpha   90.00
_cell.angle_beta   90.00
_cell.angle_gamma   90.00
#
_symmetry.space_group_name_H-M   'P 1'
#
loop_
_entity.id
_entity.type
_entity.pdbx_description
1 polymer ?
#
loop_
_entity_poly.entity_id
_entity_poly.type
_entity_poly.pdbx_seq_one_letter_code
_entity_poly.pdbx_strand_id
1 'polypeptide(L)'
;IRTKREPGHRIFVNRSLQLDRIKFYGFDMDYTLALYKSPEFEELTFQQVIESLIELGYPEQIRNFVYDRTFPLRGLWYDKLYGNVLKVDAHGNILTVVHGFKFLSGHEVRQFYPNKYITGDDRIYVYYTLFNLPGTIK
;
A
#
# COMPACT_ATOMS: atom_id res chain seq x y z
N ILE A 1 26.97 29.01 12.37
CA ILE A 1 25.63 28.98 11.72
C ILE A 1 25.36 27.52 11.35
N ARG A 2 24.47 26.81 12.07
CA ARG A 2 24.10 25.43 11.69
C ARG A 2 23.25 25.49 10.44
N THR A 3 23.85 25.29 9.28
CA THR A 3 23.12 25.13 8.02
C THR A 3 22.16 23.95 8.17
N LYS A 4 20.87 24.21 7.94
CA LYS A 4 19.85 23.17 7.89
C LYS A 4 20.23 22.21 6.77
N ARG A 5 20.58 20.96 7.11
CA ARG A 5 20.91 19.90 6.14
C ARG A 5 19.81 19.73 5.10
N GLU A 6 20.12 19.23 3.92
CA GLU A 6 19.11 18.87 2.91
C GLU A 6 18.03 17.95 3.51
N PRO A 7 16.73 18.15 3.20
CA PRO A 7 15.64 17.34 3.75
C PRO A 7 15.84 15.82 3.60
N GLY A 8 16.43 15.38 2.49
CA GLY A 8 16.72 13.96 2.23
C GLY A 8 17.75 13.32 3.17
N HIS A 9 18.53 14.13 3.89
CA HIS A 9 19.54 13.65 4.86
C HIS A 9 19.13 13.93 6.31
N ARG A 10 17.85 14.25 6.57
CA ARG A 10 17.34 14.53 7.91
C ARG A 10 16.70 13.30 8.54
N ILE A 11 16.81 13.20 9.86
CA ILE A 11 16.02 12.31 10.70
C ILE A 11 14.90 13.15 11.31
N PHE A 12 13.65 12.78 11.04
CA PHE A 12 12.48 13.49 11.56
C PHE A 12 12.13 13.00 12.97
N VAL A 13 11.60 13.90 13.82
CA VAL A 13 11.35 13.63 15.24
C VAL A 13 9.89 13.92 15.57
N ASN A 14 9.12 12.87 15.88
CA ASN A 14 7.74 13.00 16.36
C ASN A 14 7.68 13.16 17.89
N ARG A 15 8.58 12.48 18.62
CA ARG A 15 8.73 12.56 20.08
C ARG A 15 10.21 12.70 20.42
N SER A 16 10.54 13.52 21.40
CA SER A 16 11.93 13.72 21.84
C SER A 16 12.56 12.40 22.30
N LEU A 17 13.77 12.11 21.83
CA LEU A 17 14.52 10.89 22.13
C LEU A 17 15.98 11.24 22.45
N GLN A 18 16.48 10.70 23.55
CA GLN A 18 17.86 10.87 24.04
C GLN A 18 18.71 9.68 23.61
N LEU A 19 19.48 9.84 22.53
CA LEU A 19 20.25 8.74 21.91
C LEU A 19 21.37 8.20 22.82
N ASP A 20 21.90 9.02 23.72
CA ASP A 20 22.88 8.63 24.74
C ASP A 20 22.37 7.57 25.72
N ARG A 21 21.04 7.47 25.90
CA ARG A 21 20.41 6.46 26.75
C ARG A 21 20.12 5.13 26.05
N ILE A 22 20.29 5.06 24.72
CA ILE A 22 20.03 3.84 23.94
C ILE A 22 21.28 2.95 23.99
N LYS A 23 21.12 1.72 24.49
CA LYS A 23 22.22 0.75 24.63
C LYS A 23 22.27 -0.29 23.51
N PHE A 24 21.15 -0.54 22.84
CA PHE A 24 21.01 -1.56 21.81
C PHE A 24 20.29 -0.98 20.60
N TYR A 25 20.75 -1.37 19.41
CA TYR A 25 20.17 -0.98 18.13
C TYR A 25 19.75 -2.26 17.40
N GLY A 26 18.44 -2.44 17.25
CA GLY A 26 17.88 -3.52 16.45
C GLY A 26 17.62 -3.02 15.03
N PHE A 27 17.88 -3.88 14.05
CA PHE A 27 17.60 -3.62 12.64
C PHE A 27 16.71 -4.72 12.09
N ASP A 28 15.68 -4.32 11.35
CA ASP A 28 14.97 -5.22 10.45
C ASP A 28 15.75 -5.34 9.13
N MET A 29 15.51 -6.39 8.35
CA MET A 29 16.25 -6.64 7.10
C MET A 29 15.57 -5.96 5.92
N ASP A 30 14.38 -6.42 5.57
CA ASP A 30 13.74 -6.08 4.31
C ASP A 30 13.16 -4.66 4.33
N TYR A 31 13.41 -3.90 3.27
CA TYR A 31 13.08 -2.48 3.17
C TYR A 31 13.65 -1.59 4.31
N THR A 32 14.57 -2.12 5.13
CA THR A 32 15.29 -1.39 6.19
C THR A 32 16.80 -1.39 5.94
N LEU A 33 17.44 -2.56 5.92
CA LEU A 33 18.84 -2.72 5.51
C LEU A 33 18.95 -3.06 4.02
N ALA A 34 18.10 -3.98 3.56
CA ALA A 34 18.00 -4.40 2.16
C ALA A 34 16.90 -3.59 1.47
N LEU A 35 17.30 -2.51 0.80
CA LEU A 35 16.40 -1.72 -0.03
C LEU A 35 16.30 -2.35 -1.41
N TYR A 36 15.14 -2.95 -1.71
CA TYR A 36 14.84 -3.43 -3.05
C TYR A 36 14.71 -2.26 -4.02
N LYS A 37 15.20 -2.48 -5.24
CA LYS A 37 15.05 -1.48 -6.31
C LYS A 37 13.61 -1.50 -6.78
N SER A 38 12.92 -0.40 -6.49
CA SER A 38 11.68 -0.06 -7.18
C SER A 38 12.05 0.58 -8.49
N PRO A 39 11.52 0.10 -9.61
CA PRO A 39 10.34 -0.78 -9.78
C PRO A 39 10.59 -2.29 -9.96
N GLU A 40 11.85 -2.70 -10.13
CA GLU A 40 12.17 -3.99 -10.75
C GLU A 40 11.75 -5.16 -9.87
N PHE A 41 11.82 -4.98 -8.56
CA PHE A 41 11.38 -5.98 -7.60
C PHE A 41 9.86 -6.17 -7.59
N GLU A 42 9.09 -5.08 -7.65
CA GLU A 42 7.64 -5.14 -7.70
C GLU A 42 7.15 -5.80 -9.00
N GLU A 43 7.78 -5.48 -10.14
CA GLU A 43 7.46 -6.09 -11.43
C GLU A 43 7.72 -7.59 -11.46
N LEU A 44 8.87 -8.03 -10.93
CA LEU A 44 9.20 -9.43 -10.81
C LEU A 44 8.19 -10.18 -9.93
N THR A 45 7.86 -9.60 -8.77
CA THR A 45 6.91 -10.20 -7.83
C THR A 45 5.51 -10.28 -8.45
N PHE A 46 5.08 -9.26 -9.19
CA PHE A 46 3.81 -9.25 -9.90
C PHE A 46 3.70 -10.37 -10.92
N GLN A 47 4.73 -10.56 -11.74
CA GLN A 47 4.79 -11.64 -12.73
C GLN A 47 4.73 -13.02 -12.06
N GLN A 48 5.47 -13.22 -10.97
CA GLN A 48 5.45 -14.48 -10.23
C GLN A 48 4.07 -14.80 -9.64
N VAL A 49 3.36 -13.79 -9.14
CA VAL A 49 1.99 -13.95 -8.64
C VAL A 49 1.03 -14.32 -9.76
N ILE A 50 1.14 -13.67 -10.93
CA ILE A 50 0.33 -13.99 -12.11
C ILE A 50 0.51 -15.45 -12.54
N GLU A 51 1.74 -15.90 -12.71
CA GLU A 51 2.02 -17.28 -13.11
C GLU A 51 1.46 -18.27 -12.07
N SER A 52 1.64 -17.98 -10.77
CA SER A 52 1.10 -18.81 -9.69
C SER A 52 -0.44 -18.88 -9.72
N LEU A 53 -1.13 -17.79 -10.05
CA LEU A 53 -2.59 -17.77 -10.18
C LEU A 53 -3.07 -18.59 -11.39
N ILE A 54 -2.35 -18.51 -12.51
CA ILE A 54 -2.64 -19.30 -13.70
C ILE A 54 -2.50 -20.80 -13.39
N GLU A 55 -1.44 -21.20 -12.68
CA GLU A 55 -1.23 -22.58 -12.22
C GLU A 55 -2.37 -23.08 -11.31
N LEU A 56 -2.97 -22.19 -10.51
CA LEU A 56 -4.15 -22.49 -9.68
C LEU A 56 -5.46 -22.58 -10.48
N GLY A 57 -5.44 -22.28 -11.79
CA GLY A 57 -6.59 -22.40 -12.68
C GLY A 57 -7.28 -21.08 -13.03
N TYR A 58 -6.66 -19.93 -12.76
CA TYR A 58 -7.17 -18.65 -13.27
C TYR A 58 -7.01 -18.53 -14.80
N PRO A 59 -7.80 -17.67 -15.47
CA PRO A 59 -7.76 -17.56 -16.92
C PRO A 59 -6.40 -17.03 -17.43
N GLU A 60 -5.81 -17.68 -18.43
CA GLU A 60 -4.52 -17.30 -19.06
C GLU A 60 -4.46 -15.84 -19.55
N GLN A 61 -5.61 -15.19 -19.76
CA GLN A 61 -5.70 -13.78 -20.15
C GLN A 61 -4.99 -12.85 -19.15
N ILE A 62 -4.89 -13.23 -17.86
CA ILE A 62 -4.23 -12.41 -16.83
C ILE A 62 -2.71 -12.31 -17.04
N ARG A 63 -2.12 -13.19 -17.85
CA ARG A 63 -0.70 -13.12 -18.26
C ARG A 63 -0.35 -11.82 -18.98
N ASN A 64 -1.34 -11.18 -19.60
CA ASN A 64 -1.15 -9.92 -20.33
C ASN A 64 -1.18 -8.68 -19.43
N PHE A 65 -1.41 -8.84 -18.13
CA PHE A 65 -1.40 -7.70 -17.21
C PHE A 65 0.03 -7.19 -17.03
N VAL A 66 0.14 -5.86 -16.99
CA VAL A 66 1.42 -5.16 -16.85
C VAL A 66 1.35 -4.33 -15.59
N TYR A 67 2.35 -4.50 -14.73
CA TYR A 67 2.44 -3.74 -13.49
C TYR A 67 2.55 -2.23 -13.77
N ASP A 68 1.58 -1.46 -13.28
CA ASP A 68 1.59 0.00 -13.35
C ASP A 68 1.99 0.60 -12.00
N ARG A 69 3.21 1.16 -11.95
CA ARG A 69 3.79 1.79 -10.75
C ARG A 69 3.03 3.02 -10.27
N THR A 70 2.17 3.62 -11.10
CA THR A 70 1.45 4.85 -10.76
C THR A 70 0.16 4.60 -9.96
N PHE A 71 -0.30 3.35 -9.93
CA PHE A 71 -1.58 2.96 -9.32
C PHE A 71 -1.49 2.55 -7.85
N PRO A 72 -0.58 1.64 -7.42
CA PRO A 72 -0.52 1.19 -6.04
C PRO A 72 0.03 2.29 -5.13
N LEU A 73 -0.73 2.62 -4.08
CA LEU A 73 -0.26 3.44 -2.96
C LEU A 73 -0.19 2.57 -1.70
N ARG A 74 0.91 2.69 -0.95
CA ARG A 74 1.01 2.03 0.36
C ARG A 74 -0.05 2.57 1.31
N GLY A 75 -0.67 1.70 2.11
CA GLY A 75 -1.67 2.03 3.12
C GLY A 75 -3.11 2.05 2.61
N LEU A 76 -3.36 1.55 1.39
CA LEU A 76 -4.72 1.38 0.88
C LEU A 76 -5.44 0.22 1.60
N TRP A 77 -6.75 0.37 1.74
CA TRP A 77 -7.65 -0.58 2.37
C TRP A 77 -8.40 -1.34 1.28
N TYR A 78 -8.32 -2.66 1.29
CA TYR A 78 -9.06 -3.52 0.39
C TYR A 78 -10.31 -4.07 1.10
N ASP A 79 -11.47 -3.71 0.58
CA ASP A 79 -12.75 -4.24 1.01
C ASP A 79 -13.05 -5.56 0.28
N LYS A 80 -12.95 -6.68 0.99
CA LYS A 80 -13.21 -8.02 0.45
C LYS A 80 -14.66 -8.24 0.04
N LEU A 81 -15.62 -7.48 0.61
CA LEU A 81 -17.04 -7.67 0.31
C LEU A 81 -17.42 -7.09 -1.05
N TYR A 82 -16.95 -5.87 -1.35
CA TYR A 82 -17.29 -5.16 -2.58
C TYR A 82 -16.15 -5.12 -3.60
N GLY A 83 -14.96 -5.64 -3.26
CA GLY A 83 -13.78 -5.60 -4.12
C GLY A 83 -13.25 -4.18 -4.37
N ASN A 84 -13.49 -3.27 -3.42
CA ASN A 84 -13.13 -1.86 -3.55
C ASN A 84 -11.80 -1.57 -2.84
N VAL A 85 -10.98 -0.74 -3.47
CA VAL A 85 -9.77 -0.19 -2.87
C VAL A 85 -10.07 1.20 -2.34
N LEU A 86 -9.81 1.42 -1.06
CA LEU A 86 -10.18 2.61 -0.31
C LEU A 86 -8.94 3.32 0.21
N LYS A 87 -8.95 4.64 0.12
CA LYS A 87 -8.05 5.51 0.86
C LYS A 87 -8.82 6.10 2.02
N VAL A 88 -8.38 5.82 3.24
CA VAL A 88 -9.05 6.28 4.47
C VAL A 88 -8.15 7.19 5.29
N ASP A 89 -8.76 8.06 6.09
CA ASP A 89 -8.05 8.84 7.09
C ASP A 89 -7.85 8.05 8.40
N ALA A 90 -7.20 8.67 9.38
CA ALA A 90 -6.95 8.06 10.69
C ALA A 90 -8.23 7.79 11.51
N HIS A 91 -9.36 8.39 11.12
CA HIS A 91 -10.65 8.24 11.79
C HIS A 91 -11.55 7.20 11.11
N GLY A 92 -11.16 6.65 9.95
CA GLY A 92 -11.95 5.70 9.17
C GLY A 92 -12.87 6.35 8.14
N ASN A 93 -12.75 7.66 7.89
CA ASN A 93 -13.49 8.33 6.83
C ASN A 93 -12.86 8.01 5.47
N ILE A 94 -13.72 7.74 4.49
CA ILE A 94 -13.32 7.39 3.14
C ILE A 94 -13.00 8.66 2.35
N LEU A 95 -11.74 8.81 1.95
CA LEU A 95 -11.24 9.91 1.12
C LEU A 95 -11.44 9.62 -0.37
N THR A 96 -11.13 8.40 -0.81
CA THR A 96 -11.21 8.00 -2.23
C THR A 96 -11.53 6.52 -2.32
N VAL A 97 -12.30 6.15 -3.34
CA VAL A 97 -12.66 4.75 -3.64
C VAL A 97 -12.36 4.45 -5.08
N VAL A 98 -11.74 3.31 -5.32
CA VAL A 98 -11.49 2.76 -6.65
C VAL A 98 -12.09 1.37 -6.72
N HIS A 99 -12.87 1.11 -7.77
CA HIS A 99 -13.37 -0.22 -8.10
C HIS A 99 -12.71 -0.69 -9.39
N GLY A 100 -11.86 -1.72 -9.31
CA GLY A 100 -10.94 -2.07 -10.40
C GLY A 100 -10.04 -0.86 -10.71
N PHE A 101 -10.29 -0.20 -11.84
CA PHE A 101 -9.56 1.01 -12.27
C PHE A 101 -10.41 2.29 -12.30
N LYS A 102 -11.69 2.18 -11.94
CA LYS A 102 -12.61 3.31 -11.95
C LYS A 102 -12.61 4.01 -10.61
N PHE A 103 -12.23 5.28 -10.59
CA PHE A 103 -12.48 6.15 -9.46
C PHE A 103 -13.98 6.39 -9.32
N LEU A 104 -14.54 6.04 -8.16
CA LEU A 104 -15.96 6.24 -7.91
C LEU A 104 -16.24 7.68 -7.49
N SER A 105 -17.31 8.24 -8.05
CA SER A 105 -17.82 9.55 -7.65
C SER A 105 -18.40 9.50 -6.23
N GLY A 106 -18.50 10.66 -5.59
CA GLY A 106 -19.03 10.75 -4.23
C GLY A 106 -20.47 10.25 -4.07
N HIS A 107 -21.25 10.17 -5.15
CA HIS A 107 -22.60 9.59 -5.15
C HIS A 107 -22.55 8.06 -5.19
N GLU A 108 -21.77 7.48 -6.11
CA GLU A 108 -21.54 6.02 -6.19
C GLU A 108 -20.96 5.47 -4.88
N VAL A 109 -20.02 6.19 -4.27
CA VAL A 109 -19.45 5.81 -2.96
C VAL A 109 -20.53 5.71 -1.88
N ARG A 110 -21.55 6.58 -1.89
CA ARG A 110 -22.63 6.52 -0.88
C ARG A 110 -23.55 5.33 -1.07
N GLN A 111 -23.61 4.74 -2.27
CA GLN A 111 -24.40 3.52 -2.51
C GLN A 111 -23.77 2.32 -1.80
N PHE A 112 -22.43 2.24 -1.77
CA PHE A 112 -21.70 1.19 -1.05
C PHE A 112 -21.45 1.52 0.43
N TYR A 113 -21.17 2.80 0.71
CA TYR A 113 -20.81 3.31 2.03
C TYR A 113 -21.65 4.55 2.36
N PRO A 114 -22.90 4.38 2.86
CA PRO A 114 -23.82 5.49 3.10
C PRO A 114 -23.24 6.62 3.97
N ASN A 115 -22.50 6.25 5.01
CA ASN A 115 -21.86 7.18 5.94
C ASN A 115 -20.43 7.58 5.53
N LYS A 116 -19.94 7.13 4.37
CA LYS A 116 -18.54 7.28 3.94
C LYS A 116 -17.51 6.93 5.03
N TYR A 117 -17.84 5.90 5.78
CA TYR A 117 -17.11 5.49 6.97
C TYR A 117 -16.92 3.98 6.93
N ILE A 118 -15.74 3.52 7.35
CA ILE A 118 -15.43 2.11 7.42
C ILE A 118 -14.55 1.80 8.63
N THR A 119 -14.83 0.68 9.28
CA THR A 119 -14.05 0.16 10.42
C THR A 119 -13.10 -0.93 9.94
N GLY A 120 -11.93 -1.00 10.56
CA GLY A 120 -10.95 -2.07 10.32
C GLY A 120 -11.37 -3.36 11.01
N ASP A 121 -12.40 -4.01 10.47
CA ASP A 121 -12.86 -5.34 10.87
C ASP A 121 -12.33 -6.41 9.90
N ASP A 122 -12.61 -7.70 10.13
CA ASP A 122 -12.11 -8.85 9.32
C ASP A 122 -12.39 -8.73 7.81
N ARG A 123 -13.39 -7.93 7.45
CA ARG A 123 -13.76 -7.56 6.08
C ARG A 123 -12.66 -6.79 5.34
N ILE A 124 -11.83 -6.03 6.04
CA ILE A 124 -10.84 -5.13 5.46
C ILE A 124 -9.45 -5.74 5.57
N TYR A 125 -8.76 -5.81 4.44
CA TYR A 125 -7.33 -6.05 4.41
C TYR A 125 -6.58 -4.74 4.14
N VAL A 126 -5.52 -4.45 4.88
CA VAL A 126 -4.79 -3.18 4.72
C VAL A 126 -3.39 -3.45 4.16
N TYR A 127 -3.05 -2.75 3.08
CA TYR A 127 -1.78 -2.89 2.39
C TYR A 127 -0.67 -2.09 3.08
N TYR A 128 -0.17 -2.58 4.22
CA TYR A 128 0.80 -1.87 5.06
C TYR A 128 2.25 -1.86 4.53
N THR A 129 2.68 -2.93 3.87
CA THR A 129 4.08 -3.14 3.46
C THR A 129 4.28 -2.84 1.98
N LEU A 130 5.53 -2.58 1.58
CA LEU A 130 5.88 -2.41 0.16
C LEU A 130 5.77 -3.73 -0.61
N PHE A 131 5.89 -4.87 0.09
CA PHE A 131 5.57 -6.19 -0.46
C PHE A 131 4.14 -6.33 -0.99
N ASN A 132 3.23 -5.47 -0.51
CA ASN A 132 1.83 -5.53 -0.90
C ASN A 132 1.53 -4.70 -2.16
N LEU A 133 2.49 -3.92 -2.67
CA LEU A 133 2.29 -3.10 -3.87
C LEU A 133 1.90 -3.92 -5.11
N PRO A 134 2.53 -5.09 -5.40
CA PRO A 134 2.14 -5.94 -6.53
C PRO A 134 0.70 -6.47 -6.42
N GLY A 135 0.14 -6.59 -5.22
CA GLY A 135 -1.23 -7.05 -5.01
C GLY A 135 -2.32 -6.03 -5.38
N THR A 136 -1.95 -4.78 -5.67
CA THR A 136 -2.89 -3.73 -6.10
C THR A 136 -2.79 -3.61 -7.64
N ILE A 137 -3.63 -4.38 -8.32
CA ILE A 137 -3.53 -4.64 -9.77
C ILE A 137 -3.93 -3.40 -10.59
N LYS A 138 -3.25 -3.22 -11.74
CA LYS A 138 -3.77 -2.60 -12.97
C LYS A 138 -3.68 -3.59 -14.13
#